data_AF-A0AAI9D735-F1
#
_entry.id   AF-A0AAI9D735-F1
#
_cell.length_a   1.000
_cell.length_b   1.000
_cell.length_c   1.000
_cell.angle_alpha   90.00
_cell.angle_beta   90.00
_cell.angle_gamma   90.00
#
_symmetry.space_group_name_H-M   'P 1'
#
loop_
_entity.id
_entity.type
_entity.pdbx_description
1 polymer ?
#
loop_
_entity_poly.entity_id
_entity_poly.type
_entity_poly.pdbx_seq_one_letter_code
_entity_poly.pdbx_strand_id
1 'polypeptide(L)'
;MISNVKFNELANRVDLLVEKVLRLEAQVKSLTDSQGGEIPPGMTPVATLAAEYGISTKKAEELAKNTGVMLVKLKSGGFVAPDEKFREAARLVLRSAKRKYGSAYWFHPLIGKFQMSGGIPK
;
A
#
# COMPACT_ATOMS: atom_id res chain seq x y z
N MET A 1 6.48 47.93 -3.09
CA MET A 1 6.82 47.56 -1.70
C MET A 1 5.60 46.90 -1.08
N ILE A 2 5.76 45.72 -0.49
CA ILE A 2 4.72 45.14 0.37
C ILE A 2 4.64 46.02 1.64
N SER A 3 3.43 46.28 2.14
CA SER A 3 3.27 47.00 3.40
C SER A 3 3.73 46.11 4.56
N ASN A 4 4.34 46.70 5.60
CA ASN A 4 4.80 45.97 6.80
C ASN A 4 3.68 45.12 7.43
N VAL A 5 2.43 45.57 7.34
CA VAL A 5 1.25 44.82 7.82
C VAL A 5 1.06 43.53 7.02
N LYS A 6 1.14 43.58 5.69
CA LYS A 6 1.02 42.38 4.83
C LYS A 6 2.21 41.45 5.00
N PHE A 7 3.41 41.98 5.25
CA PHE A 7 4.60 41.18 5.53
C PHE A 7 4.45 40.42 6.86
N ASN A 8 4.00 41.10 7.92
CA ASN A 8 3.78 40.47 9.23
C ASN A 8 2.66 39.42 9.20
N GLU A 9 1.58 39.67 8.46
CA GLU A 9 0.52 38.67 8.27
C GLU A 9 1.05 37.43 7.55
N LEU A 10 1.92 37.62 6.55
CA LEU A 10 2.54 36.52 5.82
C LEU A 10 3.51 35.72 6.70
N ALA A 11 4.34 36.41 7.50
CA ALA A 11 5.25 35.77 8.46
C ALA A 11 4.48 34.89 9.46
N ASN A 12 3.41 35.43 10.05
CA ASN A 12 2.56 34.68 10.99
C ASN A 12 1.91 33.43 10.35
N ARG A 13 1.51 33.53 9.07
CA ARG A 13 0.98 32.37 8.34
C ARG A 13 2.05 31.32 8.08
N VAL A 14 3.27 31.74 7.75
CA VAL A 14 4.40 30.83 7.55
C VAL A 14 4.74 30.11 8.85
N ASP A 15 4.83 30.83 9.97
CA ASP A 15 5.11 30.24 11.28
C ASP A 15 4.04 29.21 11.68
N LEU A 16 2.76 29.53 11.46
CA LEU A 16 1.65 28.60 11.69
C LEU A 16 1.74 27.35 10.79
N LEU A 17 2.14 27.51 9.53
CA LEU A 17 2.32 26.39 8.61
C LEU A 17 3.49 25.52 9.04
N VAL A 18 4.62 26.11 9.45
CA VAL A 18 5.78 25.38 9.98
C VAL A 18 5.39 24.58 11.21
N GLU A 19 4.66 25.17 12.15
CA GLU A 19 4.18 24.46 13.35
C GLU A 19 3.28 23.27 12.99
N LYS A 20 2.39 23.44 12.00
CA LYS A 20 1.53 22.35 11.52
C LYS A 20 2.33 21.24 10.85
N VAL A 21 3.33 21.57 10.03
CA VAL A 21 4.21 20.59 9.38
C VAL A 21 4.96 19.79 10.44
N LEU A 22 5.56 20.44 11.43
CA LEU A 22 6.28 19.76 12.52
C LEU A 22 5.37 18.81 13.31
N ARG A 23 4.13 19.22 13.59
CA ARG A 23 3.14 18.33 14.25
C ARG A 23 2.77 17.12 13.39
N LEU A 24 2.58 17.33 12.09
CA LEU A 24 2.26 16.26 11.15
C LEU A 24 3.42 15.28 11.02
N GLU A 25 4.66 15.76 10.92
CA GLU A 25 5.86 14.92 10.88
C GLU A 25 6.00 14.08 12.15
N ALA A 26 5.77 14.67 13.33
CA ALA A 26 5.79 13.95 14.59
C ALA A 26 4.68 12.87 14.67
N GLN A 27 3.47 13.18 14.21
CA GLN A 27 2.38 12.22 14.12
C GLN A 27 2.70 11.07 13.16
N VAL A 28 3.19 11.37 11.95
CA VAL A 28 3.61 10.35 10.98
C VAL A 28 4.68 9.46 11.58
N LYS A 29 5.71 10.02 12.21
CA LYS A 29 6.77 9.23 12.85
C LYS A 29 6.22 8.30 13.93
N SER A 30 5.36 8.80 14.83
CA SER A 30 4.73 7.96 15.86
C SER A 30 3.85 6.84 15.27
N LEU A 31 3.16 7.11 14.16
CA LEU A 31 2.34 6.13 13.45
C LEU A 31 3.23 5.08 12.78
N THR A 32 4.34 5.49 12.17
CA THR A 32 5.31 4.59 11.55
C THR A 32 5.98 3.68 12.59
N ASP A 33 6.40 4.25 13.72
CA ASP A 33 7.02 3.50 14.82
C ASP A 33 6.02 2.48 15.42
N SER A 34 4.77 2.89 15.65
CA SER A 34 3.72 1.98 16.14
C SER A 34 3.31 0.91 15.11
N GLN A 35 3.46 1.19 13.81
CA GLN A 35 3.22 0.22 12.72
C GLN A 35 4.44 -0.63 12.34
N GLY A 36 5.49 -0.65 13.17
CA GLY A 36 6.58 -1.63 13.06
C GLY A 36 7.83 -1.14 12.35
N GLY A 37 7.99 0.18 12.22
CA GLY A 37 9.20 0.85 11.72
C GLY A 37 9.08 1.31 10.27
N GLU A 38 10.14 1.95 9.78
CA GLU A 38 10.22 2.43 8.40
C GLU A 38 10.23 1.26 7.41
N ILE A 39 9.38 1.35 6.40
CA ILE A 39 9.35 0.41 5.29
C ILE A 39 10.51 0.77 4.35
N PRO A 40 11.40 -0.17 4.01
CA PRO A 40 12.49 0.12 3.10
C PRO A 40 11.99 0.66 1.76
N PRO A 41 12.73 1.58 1.11
CA PRO A 41 12.36 2.08 -0.21
C PRO A 41 12.24 0.93 -1.21
N GLY A 42 11.16 0.93 -2.00
CA GLY A 42 10.84 -0.14 -2.95
C GLY A 42 10.20 -1.38 -2.34
N MET A 43 9.79 -1.31 -1.06
CA MET A 43 8.89 -2.29 -0.45
C MET A 43 7.57 -1.65 -0.03
N THR A 44 6.50 -2.43 -0.14
CA THR A 44 5.13 -1.99 0.17
C THR A 44 4.45 -3.06 1.02
N PRO A 45 3.59 -2.69 1.99
CA PRO A 45 2.79 -3.66 2.72
C PRO A 45 1.95 -4.51 1.76
N VAL A 46 1.96 -5.82 1.97
CA VAL A 46 1.16 -6.77 1.20
C VAL A 46 -0.33 -6.43 1.32
N ALA A 47 -0.76 -5.85 2.44
CA ALA A 47 -2.13 -5.38 2.61
C ALA A 47 -2.51 -4.27 1.62
N THR A 48 -1.61 -3.29 1.42
CA THR A 48 -1.79 -2.22 0.43
C THR A 48 -1.82 -2.79 -0.99
N LEU A 49 -0.88 -3.67 -1.31
CA LEU A 49 -0.82 -4.33 -2.62
C LEU A 49 -2.07 -5.20 -2.87
N ALA A 50 -2.58 -5.89 -1.85
CA ALA A 50 -3.81 -6.67 -1.95
C ALA A 50 -5.02 -5.79 -2.29
N ALA A 51 -5.10 -4.61 -1.66
CA ALA A 51 -6.15 -3.63 -1.91
C ALA A 51 -6.08 -3.04 -3.33
N GLU A 52 -4.88 -2.78 -3.87
CA GLU A 52 -4.68 -2.33 -5.27
C GLU A 52 -5.35 -3.29 -6.27
N TYR A 53 -5.26 -4.59 -5.99
CA TYR A 53 -5.80 -5.65 -6.85
C TYR A 53 -7.17 -6.17 -6.43
N GLY A 54 -7.75 -5.61 -5.37
CA GLY A 54 -9.07 -6.01 -4.87
C GLY A 54 -9.14 -7.45 -4.37
N ILE A 55 -8.03 -8.03 -3.91
CA ILE A 55 -7.98 -9.39 -3.34
C ILE A 55 -7.78 -9.34 -1.84
N SER A 56 -8.07 -10.43 -1.13
CA SER A 56 -7.80 -10.48 0.31
C SER A 56 -6.29 -10.53 0.59
N THR A 57 -5.88 -9.99 1.74
CA THR A 57 -4.47 -9.97 2.18
C THR A 57 -3.86 -11.37 2.22
N LYS A 58 -4.59 -12.34 2.75
CA LYS A 58 -4.18 -13.76 2.75
C LYS A 58 -3.92 -14.29 1.34
N LYS A 59 -4.73 -13.89 0.35
CA LYS A 59 -4.54 -14.31 -1.05
C LYS A 59 -3.37 -13.61 -1.71
N ALA A 60 -3.10 -12.35 -1.36
CA ALA A 60 -1.89 -11.67 -1.78
C ALA A 60 -0.63 -12.32 -1.19
N GLU A 61 -0.67 -12.77 0.07
CA GLU A 61 0.44 -13.53 0.68
C GLU A 61 0.66 -14.88 -0.01
N GLU A 62 -0.42 -15.64 -0.30
CA GLU A 62 -0.33 -16.88 -1.06
C GLU A 62 0.23 -16.63 -2.47
N LEU A 63 -0.20 -15.55 -3.12
CA LEU A 63 0.31 -15.12 -4.42
C LEU A 63 1.82 -14.92 -4.35
N ALA A 64 2.29 -14.08 -3.44
CA ALA A 64 3.71 -13.79 -3.29
C ALA A 64 4.54 -15.05 -3.00
N LYS A 65 4.07 -15.91 -2.08
CA LYS A 65 4.73 -17.18 -1.76
C LYS A 65 4.86 -18.09 -2.97
N ASN A 66 3.79 -18.23 -3.76
CA ASN A 66 3.75 -19.18 -4.87
C ASN A 66 4.39 -18.66 -6.16
N THR A 67 4.61 -17.35 -6.28
CA THR A 67 5.34 -16.73 -7.40
C THR A 67 6.80 -16.44 -7.07
N GLY A 68 7.25 -16.73 -5.84
CA GLY A 68 8.64 -16.49 -5.41
C GLY A 68 8.96 -15.03 -5.09
N VAL A 69 7.94 -14.19 -4.88
CA VAL A 69 8.13 -12.82 -4.40
C VAL A 69 8.48 -12.88 -2.91
N MET A 70 9.61 -12.25 -2.56
CA MET A 70 10.10 -12.20 -1.19
C MET A 70 9.08 -11.50 -0.27
N LEU A 71 8.82 -12.11 0.88
CA LEU A 71 8.01 -11.53 1.94
C LEU A 71 8.88 -11.27 3.18
N VAL A 72 8.88 -10.03 3.66
CA VAL A 72 9.55 -9.65 4.91
C VAL A 72 8.48 -9.38 5.96
N LYS A 73 8.60 -10.03 7.12
CA LYS A 73 7.66 -9.84 8.23
C LYS A 73 8.04 -8.58 9.01
N LEU A 74 7.09 -7.64 9.14
CA LEU A 74 7.23 -6.47 10.00
C LEU A 74 6.99 -6.83 11.46
N LYS A 75 7.57 -6.05 12.38
CA LYS A 75 7.36 -6.21 13.83
C LYS A 75 5.90 -6.04 14.25
N SER A 76 5.13 -5.26 13.49
CA SER A 76 3.68 -5.05 13.66
C SER A 76 2.81 -6.23 13.26
N GLY A 77 3.38 -7.32 12.72
CA GLY A 77 2.65 -8.53 12.36
C GLY A 77 2.16 -8.60 10.92
N GLY A 78 2.43 -7.58 10.10
CA GLY A 78 2.19 -7.60 8.64
C GLY A 78 3.37 -8.08 7.82
N PHE A 79 3.17 -8.25 6.50
CA PHE A 79 4.24 -8.53 5.54
C PHE A 79 4.45 -7.34 4.59
N VAL A 80 5.69 -7.11 4.19
CA VAL A 80 6.06 -6.23 3.07
C VAL A 80 6.69 -7.04 1.95
N ALA A 81 6.47 -6.60 0.72
CA ALA A 81 6.98 -7.22 -0.50
C ALA A 81 7.56 -6.14 -1.43
N PRO A 82 8.55 -6.49 -2.27
CA PRO A 82 9.02 -5.59 -3.33
C PRO A 82 7.90 -5.25 -4.33
N ASP A 83 7.62 -3.95 -4.48
CA ASP A 83 6.41 -3.44 -5.14
C ASP A 83 6.30 -3.91 -6.59
N GLU A 84 7.37 -3.68 -7.37
CA GLU A 84 7.40 -3.96 -8.80
C GLU A 84 7.23 -5.44 -9.10
N LYS A 85 8.01 -6.28 -8.40
CA LYS A 85 7.96 -7.74 -8.55
C LYS A 85 6.60 -8.30 -8.15
N PHE A 86 6.01 -7.78 -7.07
CA PHE A 86 4.67 -8.19 -6.67
C PHE A 86 3.64 -7.81 -7.74
N ARG A 87 3.68 -6.58 -8.26
CA ARG A 87 2.73 -6.10 -9.27
C ARG A 87 2.82 -6.89 -10.57
N GLU A 88 4.03 -7.24 -11.00
CA GLU A 88 4.25 -8.11 -12.17
C GLU A 88 3.63 -9.50 -11.97
N ALA A 89 3.94 -10.13 -10.84
CA ALA A 89 3.39 -11.43 -10.48
C ALA A 89 1.85 -11.39 -10.37
N ALA A 90 1.31 -10.34 -9.75
CA ALA A 90 -0.12 -10.14 -9.59
C ALA A 90 -0.81 -9.96 -10.95
N ARG A 91 -0.26 -9.15 -11.86
CA ARG A 91 -0.80 -9.03 -13.22
C ARG A 91 -0.82 -10.37 -13.95
N LEU A 92 0.26 -11.16 -13.87
CA LEU A 92 0.33 -12.45 -14.54
C LEU A 92 -0.73 -13.42 -14.00
N VAL A 93 -0.80 -13.57 -12.67
CA VAL A 93 -1.70 -14.53 -12.00
C VAL A 93 -3.17 -14.12 -12.09
N LEU A 94 -3.49 -12.85 -11.92
CA LEU A 94 -4.87 -12.38 -11.90
C LEU A 94 -5.47 -12.31 -13.31
N ARG A 95 -4.67 -12.07 -14.35
CA ARG A 95 -5.13 -12.14 -15.74
C ARG A 95 -5.39 -13.56 -16.22
N SER A 96 -4.61 -14.54 -15.75
CA SER A 96 -4.83 -15.96 -16.08
C SER A 96 -5.92 -16.61 -15.22
N ALA A 97 -6.45 -15.91 -14.21
CA ALA A 97 -7.52 -16.43 -13.36
C ALA A 97 -8.84 -16.58 -14.15
N LYS A 98 -9.51 -17.71 -13.94
CA LYS A 98 -10.79 -18.03 -14.60
C LYS A 98 -11.95 -17.83 -13.65
N ARG A 99 -13.08 -17.36 -14.17
CA ARG A 99 -14.33 -17.18 -13.43
C ARG A 99 -15.49 -17.75 -14.23
N LYS A 100 -16.33 -18.56 -13.58
CA LYS A 100 -17.60 -19.02 -14.16
C LYS A 100 -18.57 -17.84 -14.24
N TYR A 101 -19.29 -17.70 -15.35
CA TYR A 101 -20.30 -16.65 -15.52
C TYR A 101 -21.29 -16.63 -14.34
N GLY A 102 -21.54 -15.46 -13.77
CA GLY A 102 -22.40 -15.26 -12.60
C GLY A 102 -21.83 -15.68 -11.24
N SER A 103 -20.69 -16.38 -11.16
CA SER A 103 -20.05 -16.73 -9.87
C SER A 103 -19.42 -15.51 -9.22
N ALA A 104 -19.42 -15.32 -7.90
CA ALA A 104 -18.63 -14.28 -7.24
C ALA A 104 -17.11 -14.59 -7.19
N TYR A 105 -16.74 -15.82 -7.50
CA TYR A 105 -15.40 -16.35 -7.26
C TYR A 105 -14.60 -16.57 -8.54
N TRP A 106 -13.33 -16.21 -8.46
CA TRP A 106 -12.27 -16.49 -9.41
C TRP A 106 -11.46 -17.71 -8.95
N PHE A 107 -10.79 -18.36 -9.90
CA PHE A 107 -9.90 -19.48 -9.64
C PHE A 107 -8.60 -19.33 -10.42
N HIS A 108 -7.48 -19.57 -9.75
CA HIS A 108 -6.18 -19.73 -10.38
C HIS A 108 -5.42 -20.90 -9.72
N PRO A 109 -4.71 -21.75 -10.47
CA PRO A 109 -3.99 -22.90 -9.90
C PRO A 109 -3.04 -22.54 -8.74
N LEU A 110 -2.37 -21.39 -8.83
CA LEU A 110 -1.42 -20.94 -7.80
C LEU A 110 -2.06 -20.38 -6.54
N ILE A 111 -3.25 -19.79 -6.58
CA ILE A 111 -3.86 -19.11 -5.41
C ILE A 111 -5.24 -19.66 -5.05
N GLY A 112 -5.65 -20.73 -5.71
CA GLY A 112 -6.94 -21.39 -5.52
C GLY A 112 -8.13 -20.47 -5.84
N LYS A 113 -9.20 -20.64 -5.06
CA LYS A 113 -10.44 -19.86 -5.17
C LYS A 113 -10.31 -18.54 -4.39
N PHE A 114 -10.67 -17.42 -5.02
CA PHE A 114 -10.65 -16.10 -4.38
C PHE A 114 -11.76 -15.19 -4.91
N GLN A 115 -12.02 -14.10 -4.19
CA GLN A 115 -12.90 -13.02 -4.63
C GLN A 115 -12.04 -11.83 -5.07
N MET A 116 -12.54 -11.07 -6.04
CA MET A 116 -11.84 -9.88 -6.54
C MET A 116 -12.82 -8.73 -6.70
N SER A 117 -12.59 -7.64 -5.96
CA SER A 117 -13.37 -6.41 -6.03
C SER A 117 -12.63 -5.40 -6.92
N GLY A 118 -13.02 -5.27 -8.20
CA GLY A 118 -12.37 -4.28 -9.09
C GLY A 118 -12.22 -4.65 -10.57
N GLY A 119 -12.67 -5.84 -11.00
CA GLY A 119 -12.45 -6.29 -12.38
C GLY A 119 -10.99 -6.69 -12.63
N ILE A 120 -10.68 -7.21 -13.83
CA ILE A 120 -9.33 -7.68 -14.15
C ILE A 120 -8.41 -6.46 -14.27
N PRO A 121 -7.26 -6.43 -13.54
CA PRO A 121 -6.29 -5.34 -13.65
C PRO A 121 -5.80 -5.16 -15.09
N LYS A 122 -5.90 -3.92 -15.61
CA LYS A 122 -5.48 -3.55 -16.97
C LYS A 122 -3.98 -3.65 -17.19
#